data_AF-A0A3E1P0M5-F1
#
_entry.id   AF-A0A3E1P0M5-F1
#
_cell.length_a   1.000
_cell.length_b   1.000
_cell.length_c   1.000
_cell.angle_alpha   90.00
_cell.angle_beta   90.00
_cell.angle_gamma   90.00
#
_symmetry.space_group_name_H-M   'P 1'
#
loop_
_entity.id
_entity.type
_entity.pdbx_description
1 polymer ?
#
loop_
_entity_poly.entity_id
_entity_poly.type
_entity_poly.pdbx_seq_one_letter_code
_entity_poly.pdbx_strand_id
1 'polypeptide(L)' 'MTKEALFNHIEAWIDRKRSGYLELTPVVYSNNFANGTISKRIPYQSGEKTANVTNYDAAVALLGGGDNYTSRMWWDVAQ' A
#
# COMPACT_ATOMS: atom_id res chain seq x y z
N MET A 1 -10.83 -17.04 -8.19
CA MET A 1 -9.57 -16.63 -8.83
C MET A 1 -9.64 -17.09 -10.27
N THR A 2 -10.09 -16.23 -11.18
CA THR A 2 -9.99 -16.49 -12.62
C THR A 2 -8.51 -16.65 -12.97
N LYS A 3 -8.24 -17.47 -13.98
CA LYS A 3 -6.94 -18.03 -14.34
C LYS A 3 -5.80 -17.01 -14.58
N GLU A 4 -6.12 -15.72 -14.63
CA GLU A 4 -5.21 -14.63 -15.01
C GLU A 4 -4.37 -14.05 -13.85
N ALA A 5 -4.69 -14.37 -12.59
CA ALA A 5 -3.94 -13.88 -11.42
C ALA A 5 -2.76 -14.78 -11.00
N LEU A 6 -2.61 -15.98 -11.58
CA LEU A 6 -1.51 -16.88 -11.25
C LEU A 6 -0.26 -16.44 -12.02
N PHE A 7 0.84 -16.17 -11.33
CA PHE A 7 2.12 -15.64 -11.85
C PHE A 7 2.19 -14.15 -12.20
N ASN A 8 1.11 -13.38 -12.04
CA ASN A 8 1.15 -11.91 -12.12
C ASN A 8 0.91 -11.27 -10.74
N HIS A 9 1.98 -11.21 -9.95
CA HIS A 9 1.95 -10.84 -8.54
C HIS A 9 1.56 -9.38 -8.28
N ILE A 10 1.92 -8.45 -9.17
CA ILE A 10 1.55 -7.02 -9.03
C ILE A 10 0.06 -6.84 -9.29
N GLU A 11 -0.46 -7.39 -10.39
CA GLU A 11 -1.88 -7.30 -10.71
C GLU A 11 -2.75 -8.00 -9.66
N ALA A 12 -2.31 -9.16 -9.15
CA ALA A 12 -3.01 -9.83 -8.06
C ALA A 12 -3.08 -8.96 -6.78
N TRP A 13 -2.01 -8.24 -6.44
CA TRP A 13 -2.01 -7.33 -5.28
C TRP A 13 -2.89 -6.09 -5.51
N ILE A 14 -2.90 -5.53 -6.72
CA ILE A 14 -3.73 -4.37 -7.08
C ILE A 14 -5.21 -4.77 -7.10
N ASP A 15 -5.56 -5.86 -7.77
CA ASP A 15 -6.95 -6.32 -7.90
C ASP A 15 -7.54 -6.71 -6.54
N ARG A 16 -6.76 -7.34 -5.65
CA ARG A 16 -7.19 -7.62 -4.28
C ARG A 16 -7.52 -6.34 -3.49
N LYS A 17 -6.74 -5.27 -3.66
CA LYS A 17 -7.02 -3.97 -3.01
C LYS A 17 -8.26 -3.29 -3.60
N ARG A 18 -8.42 -3.34 -4.93
CA ARG A 18 -9.54 -2.71 -5.64
C ARG A 18 -10.87 -3.43 -5.39
N SER A 19 -10.84 -4.76 -5.38
CA SER A 19 -12.05 -5.58 -5.39
C SER A 19 -12.50 -6.05 -4.01
N GLY A 20 -11.62 -5.98 -3.00
CA GLY A 20 -11.90 -6.50 -1.66
C GLY A 20 -12.08 -8.02 -1.58
N TYR A 21 -12.05 -8.74 -2.72
CA TYR A 21 -12.22 -10.19 -2.74
C TYR A 21 -10.95 -10.90 -2.26
N LEU A 22 -11.16 -12.07 -1.65
CA LEU A 22 -10.15 -12.83 -0.90
C LEU A 22 -9.72 -12.07 0.35
N GLU A 23 -10.53 -12.22 1.41
CA GLU A 23 -10.22 -11.71 2.73
C GLU A 23 -8.98 -12.45 3.28
N LEU A 24 -7.83 -11.81 3.11
CA LEU A 24 -6.56 -12.32 3.59
C LEU A 24 -6.43 -12.03 5.09
N THR A 25 -6.13 -13.07 5.88
CA THR A 25 -5.79 -12.93 7.29
C THR A 25 -4.40 -12.27 7.43
N PRO A 26 -4.27 -11.12 8.12
CA PRO A 26 -2.98 -10.51 8.36
C PRO A 26 -2.09 -11.38 9.24
N VAL A 27 -0.79 -11.38 8.98
CA VAL A 27 0.20 -11.99 9.87
C VAL A 27 0.62 -10.97 10.92
N VAL A 28 0.29 -11.23 12.18
CA VAL A 28 0.57 -10.33 13.31
C VAL A 28 1.80 -10.84 14.06
N TYR A 29 2.84 -9.99 14.14
CA TYR A 29 4.05 -10.26 14.91
C TYR A 29 4.66 -8.93 15.42
N SER A 30 5.49 -9.01 16.46
CA SER A 30 6.13 -7.83 17.06
C SER A 30 7.05 -7.14 16.05
N ASN A 31 7.02 -5.79 16.01
CA ASN A 31 7.77 -4.96 15.04
C ASN A 31 7.40 -5.19 13.56
N ASN A 32 6.15 -5.59 13.28
CA ASN A 32 5.63 -5.63 11.92
C ASN A 32 5.56 -4.20 11.32
N PHE A 33 6.20 -4.01 10.17
CA PHE A 33 6.33 -2.73 9.47
C PHE A 33 4.99 -2.13 8.96
N ALA A 34 3.94 -2.93 8.87
CA ALA A 34 2.58 -2.54 8.51
C ALA A 34 1.63 -2.63 9.72
N ASN A 35 2.15 -2.63 10.95
CA ASN A 35 1.38 -2.64 12.20
C ASN A 35 0.37 -3.78 12.30
N GLY A 36 0.75 -4.97 11.82
CA GLY A 36 -0.14 -6.15 11.85
C GLY A 36 -1.29 -6.09 10.85
N THR A 37 -1.22 -5.17 9.88
CA THR A 37 -2.14 -5.11 8.74
C THR A 37 -1.43 -5.51 7.46
N ILE A 38 -2.20 -5.83 6.43
CA ILE A 38 -1.63 -6.11 5.11
C ILE A 38 -1.34 -4.79 4.41
N SER A 39 -0.11 -4.61 3.94
CA SER A 39 0.34 -3.42 3.24
C SER A 39 -0.54 -3.05 2.05
N LYS A 40 -0.92 -1.78 2.01
CA LYS A 40 -1.79 -1.19 0.97
C LYS A 40 -0.99 -0.43 -0.09
N ARG A 41 0.17 0.12 0.29
CA ARG A 41 1.08 0.84 -0.60
C ARG A 41 2.54 0.55 -0.24
N ILE A 42 3.44 1.00 -1.11
CA ILE A 42 4.88 1.08 -0.86
C ILE A 42 5.21 2.56 -0.60
N PRO A 43 5.89 2.91 0.50
CA PRO A 43 6.36 4.27 0.76
C PRO A 43 7.30 4.78 -0.33
N TYR A 44 7.45 6.09 -0.44
CA TYR A 44 8.45 6.65 -1.34
C TYR A 44 9.86 6.21 -0.93
N GLN A 45 10.77 6.18 -1.91
CA GLN A 45 12.17 5.86 -1.64
C GLN A 45 12.75 6.85 -0.63
N SER A 46 13.51 6.34 0.34
CA SER A 46 14.06 7.14 1.44
C SER A 46 14.90 8.33 0.98
N GLY A 47 15.56 8.23 -0.17
CA GLY A 47 16.35 9.31 -0.77
C GLY A 47 15.53 10.52 -1.26
N GLU A 48 14.24 10.35 -1.56
CA GLU A 48 13.37 11.48 -1.97
C GLU A 48 13.22 12.50 -0.85
N LYS A 49 13.30 12.04 0.41
CA LYS A 49 13.21 12.90 1.61
C LYS A 49 14.36 13.89 1.74
N THR A 50 15.45 13.71 1.00
CA THR A 50 16.61 14.61 1.02
C THR A 50 16.88 15.21 -0.35
N ALA A 51 16.71 14.44 -1.43
CA ALA A 51 16.97 14.90 -2.79
C ALA A 51 15.85 15.78 -3.36
N ASN A 52 14.62 15.66 -2.85
CA ASN A 52 13.43 16.27 -3.46
C ASN A 52 12.37 16.67 -2.42
N VAL A 53 12.83 17.30 -1.33
CA VAL A 53 12.03 17.57 -0.12
C VAL A 53 10.70 18.26 -0.42
N THR A 54 10.72 19.34 -1.22
CA THR A 54 9.51 20.12 -1.53
C THR A 54 8.42 19.29 -2.18
N ASN A 55 8.78 18.44 -3.15
CA ASN A 55 7.79 17.60 -3.85
C ASN A 55 7.39 16.39 -3.00
N TYR A 56 8.33 15.84 -2.22
CA TYR A 56 8.04 14.79 -1.25
C TYR A 56 6.98 15.25 -0.25
N ASP A 57 7.21 16.39 0.41
CA ASP A 57 6.30 16.93 1.43
C ASP A 57 4.92 17.26 0.83
N ALA A 58 4.89 17.84 -0.37
CA ALA A 58 3.63 18.12 -1.08
C ALA A 58 2.86 16.83 -1.40
N ALA A 59 3.54 15.77 -1.86
CA ALA A 59 2.91 14.49 -2.17
C ALA A 59 2.43 13.76 -0.89
N VAL A 60 3.22 13.80 0.18
CA VAL A 60 2.87 13.19 1.47
C VAL A 60 1.67 13.89 2.11
N ALA A 61 1.55 15.21 1.96
CA ALA A 61 0.39 15.96 2.44
C ALA A 61 -0.94 15.53 1.79
N LEU A 62 -0.90 14.95 0.59
CA LEU A 62 -2.08 14.41 -0.10
C LEU A 62 -2.46 13.00 0.39
N LEU A 63 -1.58 12.31 1.12
CA LEU A 63 -1.82 10.95 1.61
C LEU A 63 -2.55 10.96 2.95
N GLY A 64 -3.74 10.36 2.99
CA GLY A 64 -4.44 10.07 4.23
C GLY A 64 -3.67 9.05 5.08
N GLY A 65 -2.92 9.52 6.08
CA GLY A 65 -2.07 8.70 6.94
C GLY A 65 -0.55 8.83 6.68
N GLY A 66 -0.14 9.77 5.83
CA GLY A 66 1.27 10.04 5.53
C GLY A 66 1.94 8.95 4.70
N ASP A 67 3.27 8.94 4.69
CA ASP A 67 4.06 8.03 3.86
C ASP A 67 4.33 6.67 4.52
N ASN A 68 3.27 5.91 4.80
CA ASN A 68 3.35 4.60 5.47
C ASN A 68 2.78 3.47 4.59
N TYR A 69 3.09 2.22 4.94
CA TYR A 69 2.57 1.01 4.26
C TYR A 69 1.05 0.83 4.43
N THR A 70 0.46 1.47 5.44
CA THR A 70 -0.95 1.36 5.80
C THR A 70 -1.83 2.44 5.17
N SER A 71 -1.25 3.51 4.62
CA SER A 71 -2.00 4.60 4.01
C SER A 71 -2.69 4.14 2.73
N ARG A 72 -3.90 4.64 2.49
CA ARG A 72 -4.71 4.27 1.32
C ARG A 72 -4.26 5.02 0.08
N MET A 73 -4.42 4.37 -1.07
CA MET A 73 -4.28 5.01 -2.38
C MET A 73 -5.60 5.70 -2.75
N TRP A 74 -5.55 6.73 -3.59
CA TRP A 74 -6.74 7.49 -4.01
C TRP A 74 -7.84 6.61 -4.64
N TRP A 75 -7.47 5.50 -5.30
CA TRP A 75 -8.39 4.53 -5.90
C TRP A 75 -8.78 3.38 -4.97
N ASP A 76 -8.12 3.23 -3.81
CA ASP A 76 -8.43 2.22 -2.78
C ASP A 76 -9.49 2.77 -1.81
N VAL A 77 -10.69 3.00 -2.38
CA VAL A 77 -11.88 3.35 -1.62
C VAL A 77 -12.39 2.11 -0.88
N ALA A 78 -12.77 2.27 0.38
CA ALA A 78 -13.45 1.18 1.09
C ALA A 78 -14.71 0.82 0.30
N GLN A 79 -14.82 -0.45 -0.13
CA GLN A 79 -16.11 -0.99 -0.54
C GLN A 79 -16.99 -1.21 0.70
#